data_AF-A0A950Y379-F1
#
_entry.id   AF-A0A950Y379-F1
#
_cell.length_a   1.000
_cell.length_b   1.000
_cell.length_c   1.000
_cell.angle_alpha   90.00
_cell.angle_beta   90.00
_cell.angle_gamma   90.00
#
_symmetry.space_group_name_H-M   'P 1'
#
loop_
_entity.id
_entity.type
_entity.pdbx_description
1 polymer ?
#
loop_
_entity_poly.entity_id
_entity_poly.type
_entity_poly.pdbx_seq_one_letter_code
_entity_poly.pdbx_strand_id
1 'polypeptide(L)'
;MRVSLAHGNAAESQTRDELIKLLARYDLSDWLWTRNVIIDEHAIPHSHPVLTLHTRHLNNDLLLLSAFVHEEYHWYETAHPKEVAAAIAELKASYPGLPAGGLDGASDEESSYLHVIVCYV
;
A
#
# COMPACT_ATOMS: atom_id res chain seq x y z
N MET A 1 5.88 14.90 -4.96
CA MET A 1 4.97 13.81 -5.39
C MET A 1 3.94 14.37 -6.35
N ARG A 2 3.61 13.65 -7.42
CA ARG A 2 2.50 13.97 -8.32
C ARG A 2 1.34 13.03 -8.00
N VAL A 3 0.15 13.59 -7.75
CA VAL A 3 -1.07 12.82 -7.54
C VAL A 3 -2.07 13.17 -8.64
N SER A 4 -2.39 12.21 -9.50
CA SER A 4 -3.32 12.35 -10.63
C SER A 4 -4.64 11.63 -10.37
N LEU A 5 -5.66 11.98 -11.15
CA LEU A 5 -7.00 11.41 -11.07
C LEU A 5 -7.22 10.49 -12.28
N ALA A 6 -7.83 9.32 -12.10
CA ALA A 6 -8.13 8.40 -13.19
C ALA A 6 -9.30 8.90 -14.04
N HIS A 7 -10.37 9.37 -13.38
CA HIS A 7 -11.63 9.76 -14.02
C HIS A 7 -11.96 11.25 -13.86
N GLY A 8 -11.33 11.93 -12.88
CA GLY A 8 -11.49 13.36 -12.66
C GLY A 8 -12.79 13.75 -11.96
N ASN A 9 -13.46 12.80 -11.31
CA ASN A 9 -14.68 13.06 -10.54
C ASN A 9 -14.39 13.78 -9.20
N ALA A 10 -15.47 14.13 -8.49
CA ALA A 10 -15.38 14.86 -7.23
C ALA A 10 -14.72 14.04 -6.11
N ALA A 11 -15.01 12.73 -6.01
CA ALA A 11 -14.47 11.87 -4.97
C ALA A 11 -12.94 11.70 -5.10
N GLU A 12 -12.44 11.52 -6.33
CA GLU A 12 -11.01 11.44 -6.60
C GLU A 12 -10.30 12.76 -6.29
N SER A 13 -10.89 13.88 -6.72
CA SER A 13 -10.35 15.21 -6.46
C SER A 13 -10.23 15.50 -4.96
N GLN A 14 -11.28 15.17 -4.20
CA GLN A 14 -11.29 15.34 -2.74
C GLN A 14 -10.27 14.42 -2.05
N THR A 15 -10.20 13.15 -2.46
CA THR A 15 -9.23 12.18 -1.92
C THR A 15 -7.80 12.61 -2.21
N ARG A 16 -7.51 13.12 -3.41
CA ARG A 16 -6.20 13.71 -3.76
C ARG A 16 -5.86 14.86 -2.82
N ASP A 17 -6.79 15.78 -2.62
CA ASP A 17 -6.55 16.98 -1.81
C ASP A 17 -6.34 16.63 -0.33
N GLU A 18 -7.05 15.62 0.19
CA GLU A 18 -6.80 15.05 1.52
C GLU A 18 -5.42 14.39 1.60
N LEU A 19 -5.08 13.53 0.63
CA LEU A 19 -3.76 12.90 0.59
C LEU A 19 -2.64 13.95 0.59
N ILE A 20 -2.73 14.99 -0.25
CA ILE A 20 -1.74 16.07 -0.30
C ILE A 20 -1.61 16.77 1.07
N LYS A 21 -2.71 17.00 1.77
CA LYS A 21 -2.67 17.58 3.13
C LYS A 21 -1.98 16.65 4.12
N LEU A 22 -2.23 15.35 4.05
CA LEU A 22 -1.59 14.36 4.92
C LEU A 22 -0.08 14.28 4.67
N LEU A 23 0.32 14.25 3.40
CA LEU A 23 1.73 14.25 2.98
C LEU A 23 2.49 15.53 3.38
N ALA A 24 1.78 16.64 3.60
CA ALA A 24 2.36 17.87 4.13
C ALA A 24 2.38 17.92 5.66
N ARG A 25 1.51 17.14 6.32
CA ARG A 25 1.38 17.08 7.79
C ARG A 25 2.38 16.12 8.42
N TYR A 26 2.64 14.98 7.78
CA TYR A 26 3.51 13.93 8.30
C TYR A 26 4.83 13.89 7.51
N ASP A 27 5.95 13.76 8.21
CA ASP A 27 7.22 13.44 7.57
C ASP A 27 7.23 11.94 7.25
N LEU A 28 7.13 11.62 5.96
CA LEU A 28 7.13 10.26 5.44
C LEU A 28 8.39 9.98 4.61
N SER A 29 9.44 10.80 4.73
CA SER A 29 10.62 10.72 3.86
C SER A 29 11.24 9.32 3.78
N ASP A 30 11.26 8.57 4.88
CA ASP A 30 11.74 7.18 4.95
C ASP A 30 10.81 6.15 4.29
N TRP A 31 9.58 6.54 3.97
CA TRP A 31 8.49 5.70 3.48
C TRP A 31 8.09 6.01 2.03
N LEU A 32 8.74 6.96 1.36
CA LEU A 32 8.38 7.40 0.01
C LEU A 32 9.24 6.76 -1.08
N TRP A 33 8.67 5.76 -1.77
CA TRP A 33 9.32 5.00 -2.84
C TRP A 33 8.87 5.43 -4.22
N THR A 34 7.60 5.83 -4.38
CA THR A 34 7.12 6.37 -5.65
C THR A 34 7.22 7.89 -5.73
N ARG A 35 6.99 8.41 -6.94
CA ARG A 35 6.81 9.84 -7.23
C ARG A 35 5.44 10.14 -7.82
N ASN A 36 4.72 9.12 -8.27
CA ASN A 36 3.44 9.22 -8.94
C ASN A 36 2.41 8.34 -8.22
N VAL A 37 1.26 8.94 -7.93
CA VAL A 37 0.09 8.28 -7.35
C VAL A 37 -1.12 8.56 -8.23
N ILE A 38 -1.95 7.56 -8.45
CA ILE A 38 -3.25 7.69 -9.12
C ILE A 38 -4.35 7.51 -8.06
N ILE A 39 -5.35 8.38 -8.09
CA ILE A 39 -6.60 8.14 -7.36
C ILE A 39 -7.62 7.63 -8.38
N ASP A 40 -8.16 6.43 -8.14
CA ASP A 40 -9.14 5.77 -9.00
C ASP A 40 -10.28 5.22 -8.15
N GLU A 41 -11.50 5.71 -8.34
CA GLU A 41 -12.67 5.26 -7.58
C GLU A 41 -13.13 3.83 -7.87
N HIS A 42 -12.60 3.19 -8.93
CA HIS A 42 -12.99 1.86 -9.38
C HIS A 42 -11.88 0.82 -9.19
N ALA A 43 -10.65 1.24 -8.87
CA ALA A 43 -9.52 0.33 -8.73
C ALA A 43 -9.51 -0.34 -7.35
N ILE A 44 -9.06 -1.60 -7.30
CA ILE A 44 -8.53 -2.17 -6.07
C ILE A 44 -7.18 -1.49 -5.82
N PRO A 45 -6.91 -0.97 -4.60
CA PRO A 45 -5.61 -0.38 -4.28
C PRO A 45 -4.46 -1.34 -4.62
N HIS A 46 -3.39 -0.78 -5.19
CA HIS A 46 -2.20 -1.54 -5.57
C HIS A 46 -1.00 -0.60 -5.77
N SER A 47 0.19 -1.14 -5.58
CA SER A 47 1.47 -0.44 -5.71
C SER A 47 2.02 -0.38 -7.15
N HIS A 48 1.81 -1.43 -7.94
CA HIS A 48 2.43 -1.62 -9.26
C HIS A 48 1.43 -1.67 -10.41
N PRO A 49 1.75 -1.13 -11.61
CA PRO A 49 3.01 -0.47 -11.98
C PRO A 49 3.12 0.98 -11.50
N VAL A 50 2.00 1.56 -11.05
CA VAL A 50 1.92 2.88 -10.44
C VAL A 50 1.02 2.77 -9.23
N LEU A 51 1.42 3.39 -8.12
CA LEU A 51 0.65 3.37 -6.88
C LEU A 51 -0.73 3.97 -7.13
N THR A 52 -1.77 3.17 -6.92
CA THR A 52 -3.16 3.56 -7.14
C THR A 52 -3.95 3.37 -5.86
N LEU A 53 -4.65 4.42 -5.43
CA LEU A 53 -5.51 4.42 -4.24
C LEU A 53 -6.98 4.57 -4.62
N HIS A 54 -7.84 3.91 -3.84
CA HIS A 54 -9.29 4.05 -3.95
C HIS A 54 -9.80 5.18 -3.07
N THR A 55 -10.87 5.82 -3.51
CA THR A 55 -11.64 6.86 -2.76
C THR A 55 -12.39 6.37 -1.51
N ARG A 56 -12.31 5.08 -1.13
CA ARG A 56 -13.16 4.47 -0.07
C ARG A 56 -12.87 5.01 1.33
N HIS A 57 -11.72 5.63 1.52
CA HIS A 57 -11.27 6.22 2.78
C HIS A 57 -11.38 7.75 2.79
N LEU A 58 -12.09 8.34 1.82
CA LEU A 58 -12.38 9.77 1.81
C LEU A 58 -13.05 10.22 3.12
N ASN A 59 -12.58 11.33 3.68
CA ASN A 59 -12.92 11.86 5.00
C ASN A 59 -12.46 10.99 6.19
N ASN A 60 -11.56 10.03 5.97
CA ASN A 60 -10.91 9.27 7.04
C ASN A 60 -9.38 9.33 6.87
N ASP A 61 -8.81 10.43 7.36
CA ASP A 61 -7.39 10.78 7.28
C ASP A 61 -6.44 9.59 7.58
N LEU A 62 -6.66 8.88 8.69
CA LEU A 62 -5.76 7.82 9.11
C LEU A 62 -5.88 6.57 8.24
N LEU A 63 -7.09 6.22 7.77
CA LEU A 63 -7.26 5.09 6.85
C LEU A 63 -6.71 5.40 5.46
N LEU A 64 -6.84 6.66 5.00
CA LEU A 64 -6.23 7.09 3.73
C LEU A 64 -4.70 7.05 3.83
N LEU A 65 -4.14 7.55 4.95
CA LEU A 65 -2.71 7.50 5.20
C LEU A 65 -2.18 6.07 5.31
N SER A 66 -2.89 5.19 6.03
CA SER A 66 -2.47 3.78 6.17
C SER A 66 -2.50 3.06 4.83
N ALA A 67 -3.54 3.28 4.01
CA ALA A 67 -3.60 2.70 2.67
C ALA A 67 -2.44 3.22 1.79
N PHE A 68 -2.12 4.51 1.86
CA PHE A 68 -0.98 5.07 1.13
C PHE A 68 0.36 4.43 1.56
N VAL A 69 0.63 4.35 2.86
CA VAL A 69 1.89 3.76 3.37
C VAL A 69 1.98 2.26 3.06
N HIS A 70 0.87 1.54 3.17
CA HIS A 70 0.78 0.13 2.78
C HIS A 70 1.24 -0.08 1.33
N GLU A 71 0.68 0.70 0.40
CA GLU A 71 1.05 0.58 -1.02
C GLU A 71 2.46 1.10 -1.32
N GLU A 72 2.98 2.08 -0.58
CA GLU A 72 4.39 2.49 -0.68
C GLU A 72 5.33 1.36 -0.22
N TYR A 73 4.98 0.63 0.83
CA TYR A 73 5.86 -0.41 1.37
C TYR A 73 6.01 -1.62 0.42
N HIS A 74 5.02 -1.90 -0.41
CA HIS A 74 5.19 -2.87 -1.50
C HIS A 74 6.31 -2.49 -2.49
N TRP A 75 6.62 -1.20 -2.66
CA TRP A 75 7.80 -0.79 -3.44
C TRP A 75 9.12 -1.06 -2.70
N TYR A 76 9.13 -0.92 -1.36
CA TYR A 76 10.28 -1.34 -0.54
C TYR A 76 10.58 -2.82 -0.76
N GLU A 77 9.55 -3.66 -0.74
CA GLU A 77 9.71 -5.11 -0.95
C GLU A 77 10.35 -5.44 -2.30
N THR A 78 9.86 -4.80 -3.36
CA THR A 78 10.44 -4.94 -4.71
C THR A 78 11.90 -4.50 -4.77
N ALA A 79 12.27 -3.44 -4.04
CA ALA A 79 13.63 -2.91 -4.00
C ALA A 79 14.59 -3.73 -3.11
N HIS A 80 14.08 -4.48 -2.14
CA HIS A 80 14.87 -5.18 -1.11
C HIS A 80 14.54 -6.68 -1.03
N PRO A 81 14.68 -7.44 -2.14
CA PRO A 81 14.25 -8.83 -2.19
C PRO A 81 15.02 -9.75 -1.23
N LYS A 82 16.24 -9.39 -0.83
CA LYS A 82 17.05 -10.21 0.10
C LYS A 82 16.56 -10.07 1.53
N GLU A 83 16.28 -8.84 1.94
CA GLU A 83 15.75 -8.47 3.25
C GLU A 83 14.36 -9.07 3.43
N VAL A 84 13.50 -8.96 2.41
CA VAL A 84 12.19 -9.59 2.36
C VAL A 84 12.31 -11.11 2.49
N ALA A 85 13.17 -11.75 1.70
CA ALA A 85 13.36 -13.20 1.78
C ALA A 85 13.84 -13.66 3.18
N ALA A 86 14.70 -12.87 3.83
CA ALA A 86 15.14 -13.14 5.20
C ALA A 86 13.99 -13.01 6.21
N ALA A 87 13.18 -11.95 6.10
CA ALA A 87 12.01 -11.75 6.94
C ALA A 87 10.97 -12.87 6.76
N ILE A 88 10.70 -13.29 5.52
CA ILE A 88 9.81 -14.43 5.22
C ILE A 88 10.36 -15.72 5.83
N ALA A 89 11.67 -15.96 5.75
CA ALA A 89 12.28 -17.15 6.36
C ALA A 89 12.13 -17.17 7.88
N GLU A 90 12.30 -16.02 8.55
CA GLU A 90 12.07 -15.88 9.98
C GLU A 90 10.59 -16.10 10.37
N LEU A 91 9.67 -15.52 9.60
CA LEU A 91 8.23 -15.71 9.78
C LEU A 91 7.84 -17.17 9.60
N LYS A 92 8.31 -17.85 8.55
CA LYS A 92 8.06 -19.28 8.31
C LYS A 92 8.58 -20.18 9.43
N ALA A 93 9.68 -19.81 10.07
CA ALA A 93 10.22 -20.58 11.20
C ALA A 93 9.33 -20.48 12.45
N SER A 94 8.67 -19.34 12.67
CA SER A 94 7.83 -19.08 13.84
C SER A 94 6.35 -19.42 13.60
N TYR A 95 5.86 -19.18 12.39
CA TYR A 95 4.47 -19.28 11.97
C TYR A 95 4.36 -20.01 10.63
N PRO A 96 4.68 -21.30 10.58
CA PRO A 96 4.64 -22.06 9.33
C PRO A 96 3.20 -22.22 8.81
N GLY A 97 3.04 -22.23 7.49
CA GLY A 97 1.77 -22.55 6.83
C GLY A 97 0.70 -21.47 6.99
N LEU A 98 1.04 -20.21 6.70
CA LEU A 98 0.03 -19.16 6.68
C LEU A 98 -1.12 -19.50 5.74
N PRO A 99 -2.37 -19.14 6.10
CA PRO A 99 -3.51 -19.35 5.21
C PRO A 99 -3.28 -18.64 3.87
N ALA A 100 -3.74 -19.28 2.79
CA ALA A 100 -3.69 -18.74 1.44
C ALA A 100 -4.98 -19.11 0.70
N GLY A 101 -5.34 -18.29 -0.29
CA GLY A 101 -6.50 -18.48 -1.14
C GLY A 101 -7.75 -17.73 -0.65
N GLY A 102 -8.01 -16.57 -1.24
CA GLY A 102 -9.30 -15.89 -1.13
C GLY A 102 -9.48 -15.08 0.15
N LEU A 103 -10.50 -15.41 0.95
CA LEU A 103 -10.85 -14.62 2.14
C LEU A 103 -9.93 -14.90 3.34
N ASP A 104 -9.28 -16.07 3.35
CA ASP A 104 -8.46 -16.50 4.49
C ASP A 104 -7.01 -15.99 4.41
N GLY A 105 -6.54 -15.61 3.21
CA GLY A 105 -5.17 -15.14 2.99
C GLY A 105 -4.98 -14.50 1.61
N ALA A 106 -3.73 -14.24 1.22
CA ALA A 106 -3.43 -13.71 -0.11
C ALA A 106 -3.60 -14.79 -1.20
N SER A 107 -3.21 -14.48 -2.46
CA SER A 107 -3.32 -15.43 -3.58
C SER A 107 -2.59 -16.75 -3.35
N ASP A 108 -1.46 -16.69 -2.66
CA ASP A 108 -0.63 -17.82 -2.26
C ASP A 108 0.03 -17.56 -0.90
N GLU A 109 0.71 -18.58 -0.36
CA GLU A 109 1.34 -18.51 0.96
C GLU A 109 2.45 -17.45 1.00
N GLU A 110 3.25 -17.34 -0.06
CA GLU A 110 4.35 -16.36 -0.15
C GLU A 110 3.80 -14.93 -0.08
N SER A 111 2.76 -14.66 -0.86
CA SER A 111 2.02 -13.38 -0.85
C SER A 111 1.40 -13.09 0.51
N SER A 112 1.02 -14.13 1.26
CA SER A 112 0.45 -13.97 2.61
C SER A 112 1.53 -13.54 3.60
N TYR A 113 2.75 -14.09 3.53
CA TYR A 113 3.87 -13.59 4.33
C TYR A 113 4.26 -12.16 3.95
N LEU A 114 4.28 -11.81 2.65
CA LEU A 114 4.52 -10.44 2.19
C LEU A 114 3.52 -9.47 2.83
N HIS A 115 2.21 -9.79 2.80
CA HIS A 115 1.20 -8.97 3.45
C HIS A 115 1.38 -8.86 4.97
N VAL A 116 1.87 -9.90 5.65
CA VAL A 116 2.22 -9.79 7.08
C VAL A 116 3.37 -8.80 7.29
N ILE A 117 4.39 -8.82 6.43
CA ILE A 117 5.50 -7.87 6.50
C ILE A 117 4.97 -6.45 6.29
N VAL A 118 4.20 -6.21 5.23
CA VAL A 118 3.64 -4.89 4.87
C VAL A 118 2.69 -4.36 5.94
N CYS A 119 1.91 -5.20 6.60
CA CYS A 119 0.99 -4.79 7.65
C CYS A 119 1.63 -4.65 9.04
N TYR A 120 2.86 -5.15 9.23
CA TYR A 120 3.57 -5.05 10.50
C TYR A 120 4.25 -3.69 10.68
N VAL A 121 4.76 -3.10 9.59
CA VAL A 121 5.34 -1.76 9.55
C VAL A 121 4.29 -0.66 9.57
#